data_AF-A0A7Y3N9X2-F1
#
_entry.id   AF-A0A7Y3N9X2-F1
#
_cell.length_a   1.000
_cell.length_b   1.000
_cell.length_c   1.000
_cell.angle_alpha   90.00
_cell.angle_beta   90.00
_cell.angle_gamma   90.00
#
_symmetry.space_group_name_H-M   'P 1'
#
loop_
_entity.id
_entity.type
_entity.pdbx_description
1 polymer ?
#
loop_
_entity_poly.entity_id
_entity_poly.type
_entity_poly.pdbx_seq_one_letter_code
_entity_poly.pdbx_strand_id
1 'polypeptide(L)'
;MLKTRRSLKSSTPVCRALPFEVHGLTFEERTRFLGKAWDFSLRWPAPLHEQARIVFTDLAETGSYPGLVAVADRELKARLLRQILQTYVQTDVRELGRVRYPDRFEALIKVLAAQAGNLLQTTEIANTLRMARETVEEYLYLLEQTYVVRRVRPFFHNLRSELSKAPKIYFEDNGLLALSRGRSFAPLDGPLLENAVYTELRKLKSVYPHFRCLVCGWEAPRNLPDGIDFCYPWELHHYL
;
A
#
# COMPACT_ATOMS: atom_id res chain seq x y z
N MET A 1 -8.48 6.23 -7.01
CA MET A 1 -8.27 5.06 -7.89
C MET A 1 -8.00 3.89 -6.97
N LEU A 2 -9.04 3.08 -6.72
CA LEU A 2 -9.07 2.12 -5.62
C LEU A 2 -8.59 0.76 -6.07
N LYS A 3 -7.77 0.11 -5.23
CA LYS A 3 -7.25 -1.24 -5.45
C LYS A 3 -8.42 -2.23 -5.36
N THR A 4 -9.06 -2.53 -6.48
CA THR A 4 -10.09 -3.57 -6.56
C THR A 4 -9.43 -4.95 -6.68
N ARG A 5 -9.80 -5.89 -5.81
CA ARG A 5 -9.70 -7.33 -6.11
C ARG A 5 -10.55 -7.59 -7.36
N ARG A 6 -9.95 -7.63 -8.54
CA ARG A 6 -10.65 -8.04 -9.76
C ARG A 6 -10.70 -9.57 -9.79
N SER A 7 -11.89 -10.12 -9.57
CA SER A 7 -12.21 -11.50 -9.95
C SER A 7 -12.76 -11.46 -11.38
N LEU A 8 -12.01 -12.01 -12.33
CA LEU A 8 -12.50 -12.26 -13.68
C LEU A 8 -13.60 -13.33 -13.59
N LYS A 9 -14.87 -12.95 -13.79
CA LYS A 9 -15.97 -13.89 -13.91
C LYS A 9 -16.02 -14.42 -15.34
N SER A 10 -15.47 -15.60 -15.57
CA SER A 10 -15.84 -16.45 -16.71
C SER A 10 -16.68 -17.61 -16.22
N SER A 11 -17.79 -17.86 -16.89
CA SER A 11 -18.71 -18.98 -16.64
C SER A 11 -18.00 -20.33 -16.86
N THR A 12 -18.07 -21.22 -15.85
CA THR A 12 -17.59 -22.64 -15.76
C THR A 12 -16.07 -22.86 -15.52
N PRO A 13 -15.66 -24.05 -15.01
CA PRO A 13 -15.92 -24.72 -13.73
C PRO A 13 -14.78 -24.47 -12.72
N VAL A 14 -15.06 -24.19 -11.43
CA VAL A 14 -14.11 -24.05 -10.29
C VAL A 14 -12.64 -23.79 -10.69
N CYS A 15 -12.39 -22.73 -11.46
CA CYS A 15 -11.02 -22.27 -11.70
C CYS A 15 -10.55 -21.62 -10.41
N ARG A 16 -9.39 -22.07 -9.90
CA ARG A 16 -8.73 -21.41 -8.79
C ARG A 16 -8.29 -20.04 -9.27
N ALA A 17 -9.03 -18.99 -8.91
CA ALA A 17 -8.57 -17.63 -9.10
C ALA A 17 -7.31 -17.43 -8.23
N LEU A 18 -6.23 -16.96 -8.84
CA LEU A 18 -5.05 -16.49 -8.10
C LEU A 18 -5.27 -15.00 -7.80
N PRO A 19 -5.63 -14.63 -6.56
CA PRO A 19 -5.69 -13.23 -6.20
C PRO A 19 -4.27 -12.68 -6.18
N PHE A 20 -4.05 -11.56 -6.88
CA PHE A 20 -2.81 -10.80 -6.76
C PHE A 20 -3.05 -9.42 -6.16
N GLU A 21 -2.05 -8.93 -5.42
CA GLU A 21 -2.07 -7.60 -4.82
C GLU A 21 -1.33 -6.62 -5.75
N VAL A 22 -1.99 -5.56 -6.19
CA VAL A 22 -1.34 -4.46 -6.92
C VAL A 22 -0.93 -3.40 -5.92
N HIS A 23 0.35 -3.01 -5.95
CA HIS A 23 0.90 -1.95 -5.11
C HIS A 23 1.12 -0.66 -5.88
N GLY A 24 1.37 0.44 -5.16
CA GLY A 24 1.92 1.64 -5.81
C GLY A 24 3.38 1.42 -6.20
N LEU A 25 3.96 2.39 -6.88
CA LEU A 25 5.34 2.31 -7.38
C LEU A 25 6.33 1.99 -6.26
N THR A 26 7.17 1.00 -6.49
CA THR A 26 8.42 0.81 -5.78
C THR A 26 9.38 1.96 -6.05
N PHE A 27 10.43 2.07 -5.25
CA PHE A 27 11.52 3.01 -5.48
C PHE A 27 12.16 2.84 -6.86
N GLU A 28 12.38 1.59 -7.27
CA GLU A 28 12.93 1.25 -8.59
C GLU A 28 11.99 1.64 -9.74
N GLU A 29 10.69 1.32 -9.63
CA GLU A 29 9.72 1.75 -10.64
C GLU A 29 9.58 3.28 -10.67
N ARG A 30 9.70 3.96 -9.52
CA ARG A 30 9.70 5.42 -9.46
C ARG A 30 10.90 6.00 -10.20
N THR A 31 12.10 5.44 -10.03
CA THR A 31 13.27 5.92 -10.78
C THR A 31 13.06 5.76 -12.28
N ARG A 32 12.53 4.62 -12.72
CA ARG A 32 12.15 4.40 -14.13
C ARG A 32 11.12 5.41 -14.62
N PHE A 33 10.07 5.67 -13.82
CA PHE A 33 9.02 6.63 -14.12
C PHE A 33 9.56 8.06 -14.29
N LEU A 34 10.61 8.41 -13.52
CA LEU A 34 11.33 9.69 -13.64
C LEU A 34 12.38 9.71 -14.77
N GLY A 35 12.43 8.68 -15.62
CA GLY A 35 13.41 8.55 -16.71
C GLY A 35 14.83 8.20 -16.24
N LYS A 36 14.99 7.75 -14.99
CA LYS A 36 16.26 7.33 -14.39
C LYS A 36 16.35 5.80 -14.40
N ALA A 37 16.94 5.23 -15.44
CA ALA A 37 17.20 3.79 -15.52
C ALA A 37 18.50 3.43 -14.79
N TRP A 38 18.42 3.26 -13.47
CA TRP A 38 19.55 2.84 -12.65
C TRP A 38 19.65 1.32 -12.57
N ASP A 39 20.87 0.80 -12.48
CA ASP A 39 21.12 -0.62 -12.27
C ASP A 39 21.19 -0.94 -10.78
N PHE A 40 20.16 -1.59 -10.26
CA PHE A 40 20.03 -1.95 -8.84
C PHE A 40 20.83 -3.21 -8.46
N SER A 41 21.48 -3.88 -9.41
CA SER A 41 22.34 -5.05 -9.17
C SER A 41 23.78 -4.68 -8.78
N LEU A 42 24.18 -3.44 -9.05
CA LEU A 42 25.54 -2.94 -8.83
C LEU A 42 25.67 -2.13 -7.53
N ARG A 43 26.90 -2.04 -7.00
CA ARG A 43 27.22 -1.02 -6.00
C ARG A 43 27.21 0.35 -6.65
N TRP A 44 26.50 1.27 -6.03
CA TRP A 44 26.34 2.62 -6.57
C TRP A 44 27.51 3.54 -6.19
N PRO A 45 27.96 4.42 -7.10
CA PRO A 45 28.95 5.45 -6.75
C PRO A 45 28.30 6.56 -5.92
N ALA A 46 29.11 7.31 -5.15
CA ALA A 46 28.60 8.35 -4.23
C ALA A 46 27.65 9.40 -4.86
N PRO A 47 27.87 9.92 -6.09
CA PRO A 47 26.92 10.83 -6.73
C PRO A 47 25.54 10.20 -6.99
N LEU A 48 25.51 8.89 -7.24
CA LEU A 48 24.25 8.15 -7.41
C LEU A 48 23.55 7.95 -6.06
N HIS A 49 24.29 7.79 -4.96
CA HIS A 49 23.71 7.77 -3.61
C HIS A 49 22.97 9.07 -3.27
N GLU A 50 23.53 10.22 -3.64
CA GLU A 50 22.87 11.50 -3.37
C GLU A 50 21.58 11.65 -4.18
N GLN A 51 21.60 11.31 -5.47
CA GLN A 51 20.39 11.33 -6.29
C GLN A 51 19.34 10.34 -5.79
N ALA A 52 19.78 9.14 -5.40
CA ALA A 52 18.90 8.12 -4.83
C ALA A 52 18.25 8.60 -3.54
N ARG A 53 19.02 9.27 -2.67
CA ARG A 53 18.51 9.87 -1.44
C ARG A 53 17.40 10.88 -1.74
N ILE A 54 17.60 11.77 -2.70
CA ILE A 54 16.58 12.76 -3.10
C ILE A 54 15.31 12.08 -3.58
N VAL A 55 15.42 11.09 -4.47
CA VAL A 55 14.25 10.37 -5.02
C VAL A 55 13.54 9.56 -3.92
N PHE A 56 14.31 8.96 -3.02
CA PHE A 56 13.75 8.17 -1.91
C PHE A 56 13.04 9.06 -0.89
N THR A 57 13.62 10.22 -0.56
CA THR A 57 12.98 11.22 0.30
C THR A 57 11.66 11.70 -0.31
N ASP A 58 11.65 12.01 -1.61
CA ASP A 58 10.41 12.38 -2.32
C ASP A 58 9.37 11.24 -2.29
N LEU A 59 9.79 9.98 -2.45
CA LEU A 59 8.90 8.82 -2.26
C LEU A 59 8.35 8.72 -0.84
N ALA A 60 9.20 8.91 0.17
CA ALA A 60 8.80 8.83 1.57
C ALA A 60 7.82 9.94 1.97
N GLU A 61 7.93 11.13 1.37
CA GLU A 61 7.06 12.27 1.65
C GLU A 61 5.74 12.24 0.84
N THR A 62 5.79 11.78 -0.41
CA THR A 62 4.67 11.90 -1.35
C THR A 62 3.92 10.58 -1.60
N GLY A 63 4.50 9.46 -1.19
CA GLY A 63 3.94 8.13 -1.39
C GLY A 63 4.23 7.56 -2.78
N SER A 64 3.51 6.49 -3.10
CA SER A 64 3.80 5.59 -4.22
C SER A 64 2.80 5.69 -5.38
N TYR A 65 1.81 6.57 -5.29
CA TYR A 65 0.82 6.74 -6.36
C TYR A 65 1.43 7.32 -7.63
N PRO A 66 1.38 6.62 -8.80
CA PRO A 66 2.00 7.09 -10.04
C PRO A 66 1.53 8.47 -10.47
N GLY A 67 0.23 8.73 -10.35
CA GLY A 67 -0.37 10.02 -10.73
C GLY A 67 0.12 11.21 -9.91
N LEU A 68 0.76 11.00 -8.76
CA LEU A 68 1.36 12.06 -7.95
C LEU A 68 2.82 12.32 -8.30
N VAL A 69 3.52 11.36 -8.90
CA VAL A 69 4.95 11.47 -9.23
C VAL A 69 5.15 12.55 -10.31
N ALA A 70 4.25 12.60 -11.30
CA ALA A 70 4.33 13.56 -12.41
C ALA A 70 3.95 15.01 -12.03
N VAL A 71 3.30 15.21 -10.88
CA VAL A 71 2.89 16.55 -10.45
C VAL A 71 4.11 17.29 -9.89
N ALA A 72 4.35 18.53 -10.28
CA ALA A 72 5.47 19.31 -9.71
C ALA A 72 5.04 20.11 -8.46
N ASP A 73 3.83 20.66 -8.50
CA ASP A 73 3.29 21.50 -7.43
C ASP A 73 2.94 20.68 -6.18
N ARG A 74 3.58 21.01 -5.06
CA ARG A 74 3.38 20.37 -3.76
C ARG A 74 1.98 20.58 -3.20
N GLU A 75 1.40 21.76 -3.35
CA GLU A 75 0.05 22.06 -2.85
C GLU A 75 -0.99 21.28 -3.65
N LEU A 76 -0.82 21.21 -4.97
CA LEU A 76 -1.65 20.39 -5.83
C LEU A 76 -1.54 18.90 -5.47
N LYS A 77 -0.32 18.37 -5.25
CA LYS A 77 -0.14 16.99 -4.75
C LYS A 77 -0.86 16.77 -3.43
N ALA A 78 -0.75 17.70 -2.48
CA ALA A 78 -1.42 17.62 -1.19
C ALA A 78 -2.94 17.52 -1.36
N ARG A 79 -3.49 18.34 -2.25
CA ARG A 79 -4.93 18.37 -2.57
C ARG A 79 -5.37 17.07 -3.21
N LEU A 80 -4.60 16.53 -4.15
CA LEU A 80 -4.88 15.24 -4.79
C LEU A 80 -4.85 14.08 -3.78
N LEU A 81 -3.86 14.04 -2.87
CA LEU A 81 -3.82 13.06 -1.79
C LEU A 81 -5.05 13.17 -0.87
N ARG A 82 -5.46 14.39 -0.51
CA ARG A 82 -6.69 14.63 0.26
C ARG A 82 -7.92 14.12 -0.46
N GLN A 83 -8.03 14.38 -1.77
CA GLN A 83 -9.12 13.88 -2.58
C GLN A 83 -9.13 12.36 -2.66
N ILE A 84 -7.96 11.71 -2.78
CA ILE A 84 -7.85 10.24 -2.76
C ILE A 84 -8.39 9.69 -1.43
N LEU A 85 -7.95 10.26 -0.30
CA LEU A 85 -8.41 9.83 1.03
C LEU A 85 -9.91 10.09 1.24
N GLN A 86 -10.40 11.26 0.86
CA GLN A 86 -11.83 11.61 0.97
C GLN A 86 -12.70 10.70 0.10
N THR A 87 -12.29 10.45 -1.15
CA THR A 87 -13.02 9.55 -2.05
C THR A 87 -13.05 8.14 -1.48
N TYR A 88 -11.95 7.68 -0.88
CA TYR A 88 -11.90 6.38 -0.20
C TYR A 88 -12.90 6.30 0.96
N VAL A 89 -12.90 7.29 1.87
CA VAL A 89 -13.83 7.33 3.02
C VAL A 89 -15.29 7.47 2.55
N GLN A 90 -15.54 8.20 1.48
CA GLN A 90 -16.90 8.42 0.99
C GLN A 90 -17.45 7.26 0.16
N THR A 91 -16.60 6.61 -0.64
CA THR A 91 -17.04 5.58 -1.60
C THR A 91 -16.90 4.20 -0.97
N ASP A 92 -15.68 3.72 -0.73
CA ASP A 92 -15.49 2.33 -0.30
C ASP A 92 -16.03 2.07 1.09
N VAL A 93 -15.80 3.01 2.01
CA VAL A 93 -16.15 2.81 3.42
C VAL A 93 -17.66 2.89 3.63
N ARG A 94 -18.36 3.76 2.89
CA ARG A 94 -19.83 3.84 2.95
C ARG A 94 -20.50 2.70 2.17
N GLU A 95 -19.99 2.35 1.00
CA GLU A 95 -20.51 1.22 0.20
C GLU A 95 -20.35 -0.13 0.91
N LEU A 96 -19.29 -0.29 1.70
CA LEU A 96 -19.10 -1.48 2.53
C LEU A 96 -20.07 -1.53 3.74
N GLY A 97 -20.87 -0.48 3.98
CA GLY A 97 -22.01 -0.47 4.90
C GLY A 97 -21.68 -0.65 6.40
N ARG A 98 -20.39 -0.67 6.76
CA ARG A 98 -19.93 -1.04 8.12
C ARG A 98 -19.57 0.15 9.02
N VAL A 99 -19.42 1.34 8.46
CA VAL A 99 -19.01 2.52 9.26
C VAL A 99 -20.20 3.31 9.74
N ARG A 100 -20.60 3.01 10.99
CA ARG A 100 -21.64 3.74 11.73
C ARG A 100 -21.28 5.20 12.03
N TYR A 101 -20.00 5.51 12.25
CA TYR A 101 -19.54 6.85 12.66
C TYR A 101 -18.37 7.34 11.76
N PRO A 102 -18.67 7.96 10.60
CA PRO A 102 -17.64 8.41 9.65
C PRO A 102 -16.60 9.35 10.28
N ASP A 103 -17.01 10.32 11.09
CA ASP A 103 -16.10 11.28 11.72
C ASP A 103 -15.09 10.59 12.65
N ARG A 104 -15.54 9.55 13.37
CA ARG A 104 -14.68 8.76 14.26
C ARG A 104 -13.76 7.82 13.48
N PHE A 105 -14.19 7.35 12.32
CA PHE A 105 -13.35 6.58 11.40
C PHE A 105 -12.22 7.45 10.83
N GLU A 106 -12.52 8.68 10.40
CA GLU A 106 -11.49 9.63 9.99
C GLU A 106 -10.53 9.99 11.13
N ALA A 107 -11.07 10.20 12.34
CA ALA A 107 -10.24 10.42 13.53
C ALA A 107 -9.36 9.20 13.86
N LEU A 108 -9.86 7.98 13.68
CA LEU A 108 -9.08 6.75 13.82
C LEU A 108 -7.88 6.73 12.87
N ILE A 109 -8.07 7.06 11.59
CA ILE A 109 -6.96 7.14 10.62
C ILE A 109 -5.88 8.11 11.12
N LYS A 110 -6.26 9.28 11.63
CA LYS A 110 -5.31 10.27 12.18
C LYS A 110 -4.56 9.75 13.41
N VAL A 111 -5.25 9.08 14.34
CA VAL A 111 -4.62 8.48 15.53
C VAL A 111 -3.64 7.38 15.11
N LEU A 112 -4.02 6.50 14.17
CA LEU A 112 -3.14 5.47 13.65
C LEU A 112 -1.92 6.06 12.94
N ALA A 113 -2.09 7.17 12.21
CA ALA A 113 -1.00 7.87 11.54
C ALA A 113 0.01 8.44 12.53
N ALA A 114 -0.45 8.93 13.69
CA ALA A 114 0.42 9.34 14.78
C ALA A 114 1.18 8.15 15.41
N GLN A 115 0.55 6.97 15.47
CA GLN A 115 1.11 5.74 16.03
C GLN A 115 1.83 4.83 15.01
N ALA A 116 1.99 5.24 13.75
CA ALA A 116 2.68 4.43 12.74
C ALA A 116 4.11 4.08 13.19
N GLY A 117 4.47 2.79 13.08
CA GLY A 117 5.74 2.24 13.57
C GLY A 117 5.77 1.89 15.07
N ASN A 118 4.75 2.28 15.84
CA ASN A 118 4.62 1.96 17.27
C ASN A 118 3.68 0.77 17.51
N LEU A 119 3.70 0.24 18.74
CA LEU A 119 2.81 -0.83 19.17
C LEU A 119 1.35 -0.36 19.20
N LEU A 120 0.46 -1.15 18.60
CA LEU A 120 -0.96 -0.89 18.54
C LEU A 120 -1.64 -1.27 19.86
N GLN A 121 -2.14 -0.27 20.57
CA GLN A 121 -2.90 -0.45 21.81
C GLN A 121 -4.38 -0.12 21.58
N THR A 122 -5.16 -1.10 21.10
CA THR A 122 -6.58 -0.88 20.72
C THR A 122 -7.42 -0.27 21.85
N THR A 123 -7.18 -0.64 23.11
CA THR A 123 -7.91 -0.10 24.27
C THR A 123 -7.67 1.40 24.45
N GLU A 124 -6.44 1.87 24.23
CA GLU A 124 -6.10 3.30 24.33
C GLU A 124 -6.80 4.11 23.22
N ILE A 125 -6.80 3.57 22.00
CA ILE A 125 -7.47 4.16 20.84
C ILE A 125 -8.99 4.23 21.08
N ALA A 126 -9.58 3.14 21.58
CA ALA A 126 -11.01 3.06 21.89
C ALA A 126 -11.42 4.13 22.91
N ASN A 127 -10.64 4.30 23.98
CA ASN A 127 -10.87 5.34 24.99
C ASN A 127 -10.73 6.75 24.40
N THR A 128 -9.68 6.98 23.60
CA THR A 128 -9.41 8.28 22.96
C THR A 128 -10.55 8.70 22.02
N LEU A 129 -11.06 7.77 21.22
CA LEU A 129 -12.11 8.02 20.24
C LEU A 129 -13.53 7.83 20.80
N ARG A 130 -13.66 7.46 22.08
CA ARG A 130 -14.92 7.15 22.77
C ARG A 130 -15.77 6.13 21.98
N MET A 131 -15.11 5.08 21.51
CA MET A 131 -15.72 3.96 20.79
C MET A 131 -15.57 2.65 21.58
N ALA A 132 -16.47 1.70 21.37
CA ALA A 132 -16.28 0.34 21.87
C ALA A 132 -15.04 -0.27 21.21
N ARG A 133 -14.31 -1.12 21.95
CA ARG A 133 -13.08 -1.75 21.45
C ARG A 133 -13.37 -2.61 20.21
N GLU A 134 -14.50 -3.28 20.20
CA GLU A 134 -14.99 -4.11 19.09
C GLU A 134 -15.17 -3.28 17.82
N THR A 135 -15.70 -2.06 17.93
CA THR A 135 -15.83 -1.14 16.79
C THR A 135 -14.48 -0.70 16.25
N VAL A 136 -13.50 -0.46 17.13
CA VAL A 136 -12.13 -0.13 16.68
C VAL A 136 -11.50 -1.32 15.95
N GLU A 137 -11.65 -2.55 16.45
CA GLU A 137 -11.15 -3.75 15.76
C GLU A 137 -11.84 -3.96 14.40
N GLU A 138 -13.14 -3.71 14.30
CA GLU A 138 -13.87 -3.78 13.03
C GLU A 138 -13.35 -2.73 12.03
N TYR A 139 -13.09 -1.51 12.48
CA TYR A 139 -12.56 -0.44 11.63
C TYR A 139 -11.12 -0.71 11.22
N LEU A 140 -10.29 -1.26 12.11
CA LEU A 140 -8.94 -1.73 11.80
C LEU A 140 -8.98 -2.83 10.74
N TYR A 141 -9.87 -3.80 10.90
CA TYR A 141 -10.07 -4.86 9.92
C TYR A 141 -10.47 -4.29 8.55
N LEU A 142 -11.38 -3.31 8.53
CA LEU A 142 -11.78 -2.63 7.30
C LEU A 142 -10.60 -1.91 6.62
N LEU A 143 -9.80 -1.16 7.38
CA LEU A 143 -8.61 -0.47 6.88
C LEU A 143 -7.56 -1.45 6.32
N GLU A 144 -7.46 -2.65 6.89
CA GLU A 144 -6.59 -3.72 6.35
C GLU A 144 -7.15 -4.32 5.05
N GLN A 145 -8.45 -4.62 5.00
CA GLN A 145 -9.07 -5.19 3.79
C GLN A 145 -9.07 -4.22 2.61
N THR A 146 -9.02 -2.93 2.90
CA THR A 146 -8.99 -1.85 1.90
C THR A 146 -7.57 -1.34 1.62
N TYR A 147 -6.54 -2.01 2.14
CA TYR A 147 -5.13 -1.69 1.88
C TYR A 147 -4.72 -0.26 2.26
N VAL A 148 -5.25 0.27 3.38
CA VAL A 148 -4.83 1.57 3.94
C VAL A 148 -3.74 1.37 4.98
N VAL A 149 -3.94 0.41 5.87
CA VAL A 149 -3.00 0.06 6.94
C VAL A 149 -2.78 -1.44 6.99
N ARG A 150 -1.72 -1.87 7.68
CA ARG A 150 -1.47 -3.28 7.96
C ARG A 150 -0.86 -3.45 9.35
N ARG A 151 -1.38 -4.43 10.11
CA ARG A 151 -0.77 -4.87 11.37
C ARG A 151 0.36 -5.85 11.09
N VAL A 152 1.55 -5.53 11.60
CA VAL A 152 2.73 -6.40 11.54
C VAL A 152 2.93 -7.01 12.91
N ARG A 153 2.73 -8.34 13.00
CA ARG A 153 2.95 -9.08 14.24
C ARG A 153 4.45 -9.23 14.52
N PRO A 154 4.85 -9.19 15.79
CA PRO A 154 6.22 -9.44 16.17
C PRO A 154 6.60 -10.90 15.91
N PHE A 155 7.79 -11.13 15.38
CA PHE A 155 8.30 -12.47 15.17
C PHE A 155 8.68 -13.11 16.52
N PHE A 156 8.13 -14.29 16.81
CA PHE A 156 8.48 -15.11 17.97
C PHE A 156 8.61 -16.57 17.55
N HIS A 157 9.44 -17.34 18.26
CA HIS A 157 9.55 -18.79 18.04
C HIS A 157 8.27 -19.55 18.42
N ASN A 158 7.50 -19.03 19.39
CA ASN A 158 6.26 -19.62 19.85
C ASN A 158 5.06 -18.87 19.25
N LEU A 159 4.22 -19.57 18.51
CA LEU A 159 3.00 -19.04 17.90
C LEU A 159 2.07 -18.38 18.93
N ARG A 160 1.92 -18.95 20.13
CA ARG A 160 1.06 -18.36 21.18
C ARG A 160 1.59 -16.98 21.62
N SER A 161 2.91 -16.83 21.69
CA SER A 161 3.54 -15.57 22.03
C SER A 161 3.40 -14.55 20.89
N GLU A 162 3.55 -14.99 19.64
CA GLU A 162 3.32 -14.15 18.45
C GLU A 162 1.88 -13.63 18.37
N LEU A 163 0.89 -14.49 18.67
CA LEU A 163 -0.53 -14.13 18.63
C LEU A 163 -0.96 -13.21 19.78
N SER A 164 -0.30 -13.30 20.94
CA SER A 164 -0.68 -12.55 22.15
C SER A 164 -0.01 -11.18 22.27
N LYS A 165 1.10 -10.95 21.59
CA LYS A 165 1.85 -9.70 21.66
C LYS A 165 1.24 -8.65 20.72
N ALA A 166 1.28 -7.39 21.18
CA ALA A 166 0.75 -6.27 20.42
C ALA A 166 1.49 -6.15 19.07
N PRO A 167 0.77 -6.05 17.94
CA PRO A 167 1.38 -5.81 16.64
C PRO A 167 1.82 -4.34 16.52
N LYS A 168 2.73 -4.06 15.58
CA LYS A 168 2.95 -2.70 15.09
C LYS A 168 1.96 -2.37 13.97
N ILE A 169 1.63 -1.09 13.82
CA ILE A 169 0.79 -0.60 12.71
C ILE A 169 1.63 0.16 11.70
N TYR A 170 1.43 -0.12 10.41
CA TYR A 170 2.04 0.60 9.30
C TYR A 170 0.99 0.98 8.26
N PHE A 171 1.25 2.04 7.51
CA PHE A 171 0.44 2.45 6.37
C PHE A 171 0.98 1.81 5.10
N GLU A 172 0.08 1.40 4.21
CA GLU A 172 0.43 0.79 2.92
C GLU A 172 0.90 1.84 1.88
N ASP A 173 0.66 3.13 2.14
CA ASP A 173 1.19 4.24 1.36
C ASP A 173 1.72 5.36 2.26
N ASN A 174 2.95 5.78 1.99
CA ASN A 174 3.64 6.81 2.78
C ASN A 174 3.06 8.21 2.59
N GLY A 175 2.48 8.52 1.43
CA GLY A 175 1.84 9.80 1.17
C GLY A 175 0.55 9.96 1.97
N LEU A 176 -0.22 8.88 2.10
CA LEU A 176 -1.39 8.85 3.00
C LEU A 176 -0.99 9.01 4.47
N LEU A 177 0.10 8.38 4.90
CA LEU A 177 0.63 8.56 6.25
C LEU A 177 1.06 10.01 6.51
N ALA A 178 1.89 10.58 5.62
CA ALA A 178 2.36 11.96 5.73
C ALA A 178 1.19 12.94 5.77
N LEU A 179 0.20 12.75 4.90
CA LEU A 179 -1.03 13.56 4.91
C LEU A 179 -1.81 13.41 6.22
N SER A 180 -2.05 12.18 6.67
CA SER A 180 -2.86 11.90 7.87
C SER A 180 -2.22 12.40 9.15
N ARG A 181 -0.88 12.53 9.19
CA ARG A 181 -0.11 13.17 10.28
C ARG A 181 -0.16 14.70 10.22
N GLY A 182 -0.71 15.31 9.17
CA GLY A 182 -0.60 16.75 8.93
C GLY A 182 0.82 17.19 8.56
N ARG A 183 1.65 16.26 8.06
CA ARG A 183 3.07 16.47 7.71
C ARG A 183 3.32 16.31 6.22
N SER A 184 2.36 16.66 5.37
CA SER A 184 2.56 16.64 3.91
C SER A 184 3.74 17.52 3.52
N PHE A 185 4.73 16.94 2.82
CA PHE A 185 5.95 17.64 2.36
C PHE A 185 6.78 18.26 3.49
N ALA A 186 6.65 17.72 4.72
CA ALA A 186 7.55 18.04 5.81
C ALA A 186 8.84 17.23 5.67
N PRO A 187 9.97 17.72 6.23
CA PRO A 187 11.21 16.96 6.24
C PRO A 187 11.01 15.56 6.79
N LEU A 188 11.62 14.59 6.11
CA LEU A 188 11.61 13.18 6.48
C LEU A 188 12.00 12.99 7.95
N ASP A 189 11.06 12.48 8.75
CA ASP A 189 11.28 12.10 10.15
C ASP A 189 11.49 10.57 10.26
N GLY A 190 11.94 10.12 11.44
CA GLY A 190 12.19 8.69 11.70
C GLY A 190 10.97 7.80 11.42
N PRO A 191 9.77 8.13 11.92
CA PRO A 191 8.56 7.33 11.64
C PRO A 191 8.17 7.25 10.16
N LEU A 192 8.26 8.35 9.41
CA LEU A 192 7.98 8.33 7.96
C LEU A 192 9.01 7.50 7.22
N LEU A 193 10.29 7.58 7.60
CA LEU A 193 11.35 6.75 7.03
C LEU A 193 11.12 5.27 7.33
N GLU A 194 10.79 4.92 8.58
CA GLU A 194 10.49 3.53 8.97
C GLU A 194 9.33 2.97 8.14
N ASN A 195 8.24 3.74 7.98
CA ASN A 195 7.11 3.32 7.17
C ASN A 195 7.47 3.22 5.68
N ALA A 196 8.32 4.11 5.16
CA ALA A 196 8.76 4.05 3.76
C ALA A 196 9.51 2.74 3.49
N VAL A 197 10.47 2.41 4.36
CA VAL A 197 11.22 1.14 4.29
C VAL A 197 10.26 -0.05 4.40
N TYR A 198 9.30 -0.01 5.31
CA TYR A 198 8.27 -1.04 5.42
C TYR A 198 7.50 -1.24 4.10
N THR A 199 7.02 -0.16 3.48
CA THR A 199 6.26 -0.26 2.23
C THR A 199 7.09 -0.86 1.09
N GLU A 200 8.37 -0.50 0.98
CA GLU A 200 9.27 -1.05 -0.03
C GLU A 200 9.52 -2.55 0.20
N LEU A 201 9.80 -2.96 1.44
CA LEU A 201 9.96 -4.38 1.78
C LEU A 201 8.69 -5.19 1.48
N ARG A 202 7.52 -4.59 1.70
CA ARG A 202 6.24 -5.24 1.43
C ARG A 202 6.04 -5.48 -0.06
N LYS A 203 6.35 -4.48 -0.90
CA LYS A 203 6.25 -4.55 -2.36
C LYS A 203 7.21 -5.58 -2.94
N LEU A 204 8.46 -5.61 -2.47
CA LEU A 204 9.48 -6.59 -2.91
C LEU A 204 9.03 -8.04 -2.66
N LYS A 205 8.38 -8.32 -1.53
CA LYS A 205 7.82 -9.65 -1.23
C LYS A 205 6.61 -10.04 -2.10
N SER A 206 5.96 -9.07 -2.73
CA SER A 206 4.80 -9.30 -3.62
C SER A 206 5.21 -9.54 -5.08
N VAL A 207 6.49 -9.39 -5.43
CA VAL A 207 7.00 -9.78 -6.75
C VAL A 207 6.96 -11.31 -6.83
N TYR A 208 6.03 -11.84 -7.62
CA TYR A 208 5.77 -13.27 -7.69
C TYR A 208 6.94 -14.01 -8.37
N PRO A 209 7.41 -15.13 -7.80
CA PRO A 209 8.20 -16.07 -8.58
C PRO A 209 7.31 -16.65 -9.69
N HIS A 210 7.85 -16.80 -10.90
CA HIS A 210 7.17 -17.45 -12.03
C HIS A 210 6.45 -18.74 -11.60
N PHE A 211 5.11 -18.73 -11.54
CA PHE A 211 4.32 -19.92 -11.25
C PHE A 211 3.88 -20.58 -12.56
N ARG A 212 4.31 -21.83 -12.77
CA ARG A 212 3.81 -22.72 -13.82
C ARG A 212 2.55 -23.40 -13.32
N CYS A 213 1.42 -23.20 -13.99
CA CYS A 213 0.18 -23.91 -13.69
C CYS A 213 0.27 -25.35 -14.20
N LEU A 214 0.63 -26.30 -13.31
CA LEU A 214 0.74 -27.73 -13.66
C LEU A 214 -0.58 -28.37 -14.12
N VAL A 215 -1.73 -27.73 -13.81
CA VAL A 215 -3.07 -28.26 -14.13
C VAL A 215 -3.55 -27.81 -15.50
N CYS A 216 -3.18 -26.61 -15.94
CA CYS A 216 -3.69 -25.99 -17.15
C CYS A 216 -2.63 -25.82 -18.25
N GLY A 217 -1.38 -26.23 -17.98
CA GLY A 217 -0.27 -26.10 -18.94
C GLY A 217 0.16 -24.66 -19.23
N TRP A 218 -0.45 -23.67 -18.56
CA TRP A 218 -0.13 -22.26 -18.76
C TRP A 218 1.26 -21.94 -18.18
N GLU A 219 2.19 -21.62 -19.07
CA GLU A 219 3.49 -21.04 -18.78
C GLU A 219 3.38 -19.52 -18.88
N ALA A 220 3.78 -18.79 -17.83
CA ALA A 220 4.07 -17.37 -17.96
C ALA A 220 5.16 -17.20 -19.05
N PRO A 221 4.98 -16.33 -20.06
CA PRO A 221 5.97 -16.11 -21.11
C PRO A 221 7.33 -15.76 -20.50
N ARG A 222 8.39 -16.43 -20.96
CA ARG A 222 9.77 -16.26 -20.46
C ARG A 222 10.37 -14.87 -20.73
N ASN A 223 9.76 -14.08 -21.62
CA ASN A 223 10.26 -12.77 -22.06
C ASN A 223 9.15 -11.72 -22.05
N LEU A 224 8.59 -11.41 -20.88
CA LEU A 224 7.76 -10.21 -20.72
C LEU A 224 8.69 -9.03 -20.36
N PRO A 225 8.62 -7.88 -21.07
CA PRO A 225 9.31 -6.68 -20.63
C PRO A 225 8.76 -6.25 -19.27
N ASP A 226 9.65 -5.91 -18.35
CA ASP A 226 9.31 -5.52 -16.98
C ASP A 226 8.18 -4.46 -16.96
N GLY A 227 7.03 -4.81 -16.36
CA GLY A 227 6.13 -3.81 -15.80
C GLY A 227 4.67 -3.75 -16.24
N ILE A 228 4.12 -4.64 -17.06
CA ILE A 228 2.65 -4.63 -17.33
C ILE A 228 2.09 -6.06 -17.51
N ASP A 229 1.34 -6.55 -16.53
CA ASP A 229 0.50 -7.76 -16.66
C ASP A 229 -0.90 -7.37 -17.17
N PHE A 230 -1.23 -7.78 -18.40
CA PHE A 230 -2.62 -7.91 -18.84
C PHE A 230 -2.90 -9.37 -19.19
N CYS A 231 -3.77 -10.02 -18.42
CA CYS A 231 -4.34 -11.30 -18.78
C CYS A 231 -5.53 -11.02 -19.72
N TYR A 232 -5.29 -10.97 -21.03
CA TYR A 232 -6.38 -11.07 -22.01
C TYR A 232 -6.56 -12.52 -22.43
N PRO A 233 -7.81 -13.02 -22.52
CA PRO A 233 -8.12 -14.21 -23.30
C PRO A 233 -7.68 -13.98 -24.75
N TRP A 234 -7.01 -14.97 -25.33
CA TRP A 234 -6.51 -14.98 -26.72
C TRP A 234 -7.60 -14.74 -27.79
N GLU A 235 -8.88 -14.71 -27.42
CA GLU A 235 -10.00 -14.54 -28.35
C GLU A 235 -10.40 -13.08 -28.67
N LEU A 236 -9.71 -12.05 -28.11
CA LEU A 236 -10.09 -10.64 -28.33
C LEU A 236 -9.22 -9.85 -29.34
N HIS A 237 -8.34 -10.51 -30.10
CA HIS A 237 -7.53 -9.84 -31.15
C HIS A 237 -8.31 -9.41 -32.40
N HIS A 238 -9.64 -9.57 -32.45
CA HIS A 238 -10.46 -9.17 -33.60
C HIS A 238 -11.34 -7.93 -33.41
N TYR A 239 -11.25 -7.24 -32.27
CA TYR A 239 -11.90 -5.96 -32.08
C TYR A 239 -10.98 -5.01 -31.33
N LEU A 240 -10.01 -4.43 -32.06
CA LEU A 240 -9.51 -3.04 -31.99
C LEU A 240 -8.36 -2.90 -32.99
#